data_AF-A0A519KRF0-F1
#
_entry.id   AF-A0A519KRF0-F1
#
_cell.length_a   1.000
_cell.length_b   1.000
_cell.length_c   1.000
_cell.angle_alpha   90.00
_cell.angle_beta   90.00
_cell.angle_gamma   90.00
#
_symmetry.space_group_name_H-M   'P 1'
#
loop_
_entity.id
_entity.type
_entity.pdbx_description
1 polymer ?
#
loop_
_entity_poly.entity_id
_entity_poly.type
_entity_poly.pdbx_seq_one_letter_code
_entity_poly.pdbx_strand_id
1 'polypeptide(L)'
;YSLSIPDEMLEAARIDGASESQIFRKVVLPTLQPIVVTLGLFVFLGSWNDFLWPLIILTDQSNYTLPVALAALSREHVQDAEMMMAGAVITVAPVLAIFLALQRYYIRGMLAGSVKG
;
A
#
# COMPACT_ATOMS: atom_id res chain seq x y z
N TYR A 1 -6.35 16.65 -2.32
CA TYR A 1 -7.07 15.84 -1.32
C TYR A 1 -7.17 16.51 0.04
N SER A 2 -6.09 17.06 0.63
CA SER A 2 -6.25 17.91 1.81
C SER A 2 -7.00 19.22 1.49
N LEU A 3 -6.67 19.85 0.36
CA LEU A 3 -7.35 21.05 -0.15
C LEU A 3 -8.80 20.81 -0.63
N SER A 4 -9.26 19.55 -0.68
CA SER A 4 -10.65 19.24 -1.08
C SER A 4 -11.58 19.11 0.12
N ILE A 5 -11.06 19.27 1.34
CA ILE A 5 -11.88 19.38 2.56
C ILE A 5 -12.37 20.82 2.62
N PRO A 6 -13.68 21.08 2.54
CA PRO A 6 -14.21 22.44 2.63
C PRO A 6 -13.91 23.05 4.00
N ASP A 7 -13.45 24.29 4.03
CA ASP A 7 -13.19 25.01 5.28
C ASP A 7 -14.47 25.12 6.13
N GLU A 8 -15.63 25.24 5.48
CA GLU A 8 -16.95 25.24 6.12
C GLU A 8 -17.20 24.00 7.00
N MET A 9 -16.71 22.82 6.60
CA MET A 9 -16.84 21.60 7.43
C MET A 9 -15.99 21.69 8.70
N LEU A 10 -14.82 22.32 8.61
CA LEU A 10 -13.92 22.49 9.75
C LEU A 10 -14.45 23.57 10.70
N GLU A 11 -14.98 24.66 10.15
CA GLU A 11 -15.63 25.73 10.91
C GLU A 11 -16.89 25.24 11.63
N ALA A 12 -17.75 24.46 10.97
CA ALA A 12 -18.91 23.84 11.59
C ALA A 12 -18.51 22.96 12.79
N ALA A 13 -17.47 22.12 12.63
CA ALA A 13 -16.98 21.29 13.72
C ALA A 13 -16.43 22.10 14.91
N ARG A 14 -15.83 23.28 14.66
CA ARG A 14 -15.40 24.21 15.71
C ARG A 14 -16.58 24.86 16.42
N ILE A 15 -17.62 25.26 15.68
CA ILE A 15 -18.86 25.81 16.23
C ILE A 15 -19.55 24.77 17.14
N ASP A 16 -19.50 23.48 16.76
CA ASP A 16 -19.98 22.34 17.55
C ASP A 16 -19.09 22.02 18.78
N GLY A 17 -18.03 22.80 19.03
CA GLY A 17 -17.16 22.67 20.20
C GLY A 17 -16.10 21.57 20.10
N ALA A 18 -15.84 21.03 18.91
CA ALA A 18 -14.78 20.05 18.74
C ALA A 18 -13.39 20.69 18.87
N SER A 19 -12.49 20.06 19.63
CA SER A 19 -11.09 20.45 19.69
C SER A 19 -10.35 20.09 18.39
N GLU A 20 -9.25 20.78 18.07
CA GLU A 20 -8.46 20.54 16.85
C GLU A 20 -8.02 19.07 16.69
N SER A 21 -7.70 18.38 17.79
CA SER A 21 -7.37 16.94 17.75
C SER A 21 -8.57 16.08 17.34
N GLN A 22 -9.78 16.44 17.80
CA GLN A 22 -11.01 15.74 17.42
C GLN A 22 -11.36 16.01 15.96
N ILE A 23 -11.23 17.25 15.48
CA ILE A 23 -11.44 17.61 14.08
C ILE A 23 -10.49 16.81 13.19
N PHE A 24 -9.20 16.76 13.53
CA PHE A 24 -8.22 15.99 12.78
C PHE A 24 -8.59 14.50 12.70
N ARG A 25 -8.88 13.85 13.84
CA ARG A 25 -9.12 12.39 13.88
C ARG A 25 -10.48 11.98 13.33
N LYS A 26 -11.52 12.80 13.51
CA LYS A 26 -12.91 12.44 13.17
C LYS A 26 -13.38 12.99 11.84
N VAL A 27 -12.78 14.08 11.35
CA VAL A 27 -13.21 14.74 10.11
C VAL A 27 -12.14 14.62 9.03
N VAL A 28 -10.91 15.05 9.32
CA VAL A 28 -9.84 15.10 8.33
C VAL A 28 -9.34 13.69 7.97
N LEU A 29 -8.98 12.88 8.98
CA LEU A 29 -8.36 11.57 8.78
C LEU A 29 -9.26 10.57 8.01
N PRO A 30 -10.56 10.43 8.30
CA PRO A 30 -11.44 9.55 7.53
C PRO A 30 -11.64 10.02 6.10
N THR A 31 -11.66 11.33 5.87
CA THR A 31 -11.77 11.91 4.52
C THR A 31 -10.51 11.65 3.68
N LEU A 32 -9.34 11.64 4.32
CA LEU A 32 -8.06 11.31 3.67
C LEU A 32 -7.80 9.80 3.57
N GLN A 33 -8.58 8.95 4.24
CA GLN A 33 -8.37 7.50 4.26
C GLN A 33 -8.18 6.88 2.86
N PRO A 34 -8.97 7.22 1.82
CA PRO A 34 -8.79 6.64 0.49
C PRO A 34 -7.42 6.96 -0.14
N ILE A 35 -6.94 8.19 -0.01
CA ILE A 35 -5.62 8.57 -0.55
C ILE A 35 -4.49 8.00 0.29
N VAL A 36 -4.62 7.96 1.62
CA VAL A 36 -3.60 7.38 2.50
C VAL A 36 -3.42 5.89 2.20
N VAL A 37 -4.52 5.15 2.02
CA VAL A 37 -4.49 3.75 1.60
C VAL A 37 -3.78 3.59 0.25
N THR A 38 -4.10 4.47 -0.71
CA THR A 38 -3.50 4.43 -2.05
C THR A 38 -1.99 4.68 -2.01
N LEU A 39 -1.56 5.73 -1.30
CA LEU A 39 -0.15 6.03 -1.10
C LEU A 39 0.57 4.89 -0.38
N GLY A 40 -0.05 4.34 0.67
CA GLY A 40 0.47 3.19 1.40
C GLY A 40 0.70 1.97 0.49
N LEU A 41 -0.23 1.70 -0.43
CA LEU A 41 -0.04 0.64 -1.43
C LEU A 41 1.14 0.94 -2.35
N PHE A 42 1.27 2.15 -2.87
CA PHE A 42 2.39 2.50 -3.75
C PHE A 42 3.73 2.38 -3.04
N VAL A 43 3.82 2.83 -1.79
CA VAL A 43 5.02 2.67 -0.96
C VAL A 43 5.32 1.19 -0.71
N PHE A 44 4.31 0.39 -0.37
CA PHE A 44 4.45 -1.05 -0.21
C PHE A 44 4.95 -1.71 -1.49
N LEU A 45 4.33 -1.45 -2.64
CA LEU A 45 4.73 -2.01 -3.94
C LEU A 45 6.15 -1.60 -4.31
N GLY A 46 6.52 -0.34 -4.09
CA GLY A 46 7.87 0.15 -4.32
C GLY A 46 8.89 -0.58 -3.46
N SER A 47 8.63 -0.69 -2.16
CA SER A 47 9.53 -1.39 -1.23
C SER A 47 9.57 -2.90 -1.45
N TRP A 48 8.46 -3.53 -1.85
CA TRP A 48 8.38 -4.97 -2.09
C TRP A 48 9.07 -5.37 -3.38
N ASN A 49 8.95 -4.55 -4.43
CA ASN A 49 9.62 -4.77 -5.71
C ASN A 49 11.08 -4.28 -5.71
N ASP A 50 11.53 -3.62 -4.65
CA ASP A 50 12.93 -3.20 -4.55
C ASP A 50 13.83 -4.43 -4.48
N PHE A 51 14.62 -4.59 -5.54
CA PHE A 51 15.46 -5.75 -5.76
C PHE A 51 16.94 -5.41 -5.63
N LEU A 52 17.37 -4.31 -6.24
CA LEU A 52 18.78 -3.97 -6.35
C LEU A 52 19.39 -3.61 -5.00
N TRP A 53 18.72 -2.77 -4.21
CA TRP A 53 19.28 -2.33 -2.94
C TRP A 53 19.43 -3.50 -1.95
N PRO A 54 18.41 -4.36 -1.74
CA PRO A 54 18.56 -5.57 -0.93
C PRO A 54 19.60 -6.55 -1.48
N LEU A 55 19.66 -6.76 -2.80
CA LEU A 55 20.66 -7.65 -3.41
C LEU A 55 22.10 -7.21 -3.13
N ILE A 56 22.35 -5.89 -3.09
CA ILE A 56 23.68 -5.33 -2.85
C ILE A 56 24.06 -5.38 -1.37
N ILE A 57 23.12 -5.06 -0.48
CA ILE A 57 23.43 -4.85 0.94
C ILE A 57 23.29 -6.12 1.79
N LEU A 58 22.42 -7.06 1.39
CA LEU A 58 22.19 -8.29 2.14
C LEU A 58 23.26 -9.32 1.78
N THR A 59 24.16 -9.59 2.71
CA THR A 59 25.25 -10.57 2.55
C THR A 59 24.83 -11.97 2.96
N ASP A 60 23.99 -12.09 4.01
CA ASP A 60 23.54 -13.38 4.54
C ASP A 60 22.23 -13.82 3.90
N GLN A 61 22.20 -15.05 3.39
CA GLN A 61 21.03 -15.62 2.70
C GLN A 61 19.78 -15.69 3.59
N SER A 62 19.93 -15.83 4.91
CA SER A 62 18.82 -15.85 5.87
C SER A 62 18.07 -14.51 5.95
N ASN A 63 18.67 -13.42 5.47
CA ASN A 63 18.08 -12.09 5.48
C ASN A 63 17.51 -11.69 4.11
N TYR A 64 17.58 -12.57 3.11
CA TYR A 64 17.09 -12.26 1.77
C TYR A 64 15.60 -11.97 1.76
N THR A 65 15.23 -10.91 1.04
CA THR A 65 13.84 -10.68 0.67
C THR A 65 13.38 -11.74 -0.33
N LEU A 66 12.07 -11.97 -0.45
CA LEU A 66 11.54 -12.96 -1.40
C LEU A 66 12.02 -12.75 -2.85
N PRO A 67 12.05 -11.52 -3.40
CA PRO A 67 12.62 -11.29 -4.73
C PRO A 67 14.10 -11.66 -4.85
N VAL A 68 14.92 -11.34 -3.85
CA VAL A 68 16.35 -11.68 -3.83
C VAL A 68 16.55 -13.19 -3.71
N ALA A 69 15.80 -13.84 -2.84
CA ALA A 69 15.83 -15.29 -2.67
C ALA A 69 15.41 -16.02 -3.96
N LEU A 70 14.38 -15.54 -4.65
CA LEU A 70 13.93 -16.10 -5.93
C LEU A 70 15.02 -15.97 -7.02
N ALA A 71 15.72 -14.83 -7.08
CA ALA A 71 16.83 -14.64 -8.02
C ALA A 71 18.04 -15.51 -7.67
N ALA A 72 18.33 -15.71 -6.38
CA ALA A 72 19.36 -16.65 -5.95
C ALA A 72 19.01 -18.09 -6.34
N LEU A 73 17.75 -18.50 -6.11
CA LEU A 73 17.23 -19.81 -6.47
C LEU A 73 17.32 -20.08 -7.98
N SER A 74 16.98 -19.07 -8.80
CA SER A 74 17.08 -19.16 -10.27
C SER A 74 18.51 -19.37 -10.76
N ARG A 75 19.53 -18.93 -10.01
CA ARG A 75 20.95 -19.16 -10.36
C ARG A 75 21.43 -20.54 -9.93
N GLU A 76 20.95 -21.04 -8.79
CA GLU A 76 21.40 -22.31 -8.20
C GLU A 76 20.69 -23.53 -8.83
N HIS A 77 19.40 -23.39 -9.16
CA HIS A 77 18.53 -24.49 -9.64
C HIS A 77 18.04 -24.25 -11.07
N VAL A 78 18.97 -23.95 -12.00
CA VAL A 78 18.65 -23.57 -13.40
C VAL A 78 17.78 -24.61 -14.13
N GLN A 79 17.82 -25.89 -13.72
CA GLN A 79 17.05 -26.98 -14.33
C GLN A 79 15.66 -27.20 -13.68
N ASP A 80 15.40 -26.65 -12.50
CA ASP A 80 14.18 -26.94 -11.72
C ASP A 80 13.13 -25.83 -11.88
N ALA A 81 12.51 -25.81 -13.06
CA ALA A 81 11.44 -24.86 -13.39
C ALA A 81 10.26 -24.91 -12.40
N GLU A 82 9.97 -26.09 -11.85
CA GLU A 82 8.89 -26.29 -10.87
C GLU A 82 9.14 -25.47 -9.59
N MET A 83 10.38 -25.50 -9.08
CA MET A 83 10.76 -24.79 -7.85
C MET A 83 10.77 -23.27 -8.07
N MET A 84 11.23 -22.81 -9.24
CA MET A 84 11.14 -21.41 -9.63
C MET A 84 9.70 -20.91 -9.70
N MET A 85 8.80 -21.67 -10.33
CA MET A 85 7.39 -21.27 -10.42
C MET A 85 6.71 -21.22 -9.05
N ALA A 86 7.00 -22.18 -8.16
CA ALA A 86 6.49 -22.17 -6.80
C ALA A 86 6.99 -20.92 -6.03
N GLY A 87 8.28 -20.60 -6.13
CA GLY A 87 8.85 -19.40 -5.51
C GLY A 87 8.24 -18.09 -6.07
N ALA A 88 7.98 -18.04 -7.37
CA ALA A 88 7.33 -16.89 -8.01
C ALA A 88 5.90 -16.68 -7.48
N VAL A 89 5.11 -17.76 -7.35
CA VAL A 89 3.76 -17.70 -6.78
C VAL A 89 3.78 -17.18 -5.35
N ILE A 90 4.69 -17.69 -4.52
CA ILE A 90 4.86 -17.24 -3.13
C ILE A 90 5.25 -15.75 -3.07
N THR A 91 6.09 -15.30 -3.99
CA THR A 91 6.53 -13.89 -4.04
C THR A 91 5.40 -12.94 -4.45
N VAL A 92 4.50 -13.38 -5.34
CA VAL A 92 3.37 -12.57 -5.84
C VAL A 92 2.15 -12.62 -4.90
N ALA A 93 1.95 -13.70 -4.17
CA ALA A 93 0.76 -13.91 -3.33
C ALA A 93 0.48 -12.78 -2.31
N PRO A 94 1.47 -12.22 -1.58
CA PRO A 94 1.24 -11.11 -0.65
C PRO A 94 0.73 -9.85 -1.34
N VAL A 95 1.27 -9.55 -2.52
CA VAL A 95 0.86 -8.39 -3.31
C VAL A 95 -0.60 -8.53 -3.74
N LEU A 96 -0.98 -9.72 -4.22
CA LEU A 96 -2.36 -10.02 -4.59
C LEU A 96 -3.30 -9.95 -3.37
N ALA A 97 -2.89 -10.49 -2.22
CA ALA A 97 -3.70 -10.45 -1.01
C ALA A 97 -3.96 -9.01 -0.55
N ILE A 98 -2.93 -8.15 -0.56
CA ILE A 98 -3.07 -6.73 -0.22
C ILE A 98 -3.95 -6.02 -1.24
N PHE A 99 -3.75 -6.26 -2.54
CA PHE A 99 -4.58 -5.68 -3.58
C PHE A 99 -6.07 -6.02 -3.38
N LEU A 100 -6.39 -7.29 -3.16
CA LEU A 100 -7.76 -7.75 -2.91
C LEU A 100 -8.36 -7.17 -1.62
N ALA A 101 -7.55 -6.99 -0.57
CA ALA A 101 -8.00 -6.36 0.67
C ALA A 101 -8.28 -4.86 0.48
N LEU A 102 -7.48 -4.19 -0.35
CA LEU A 102 -7.56 -2.74 -0.55
C LEU A 102 -8.51 -2.31 -1.68
N GLN A 103 -8.87 -3.20 -2.61
CA GLN A 103 -9.75 -2.88 -3.76
C GLN A 103 -11.04 -2.15 -3.37
N ARG A 104 -11.61 -2.45 -2.19
CA ARG A 104 -12.83 -1.81 -1.67
C ARG A 104 -12.67 -0.31 -1.40
N TYR A 105 -11.46 0.16 -1.08
CA TYR A 105 -11.20 1.57 -0.80
C TYR A 105 -11.09 2.38 -2.09
N TYR A 106 -10.53 1.78 -3.15
CA TYR A 106 -10.47 2.38 -4.48
C TYR A 106 -11.89 2.59 -5.05
N ILE A 107 -12.75 1.57 -4.97
CA ILE A 107 -14.13 1.64 -5.47
C ILE A 107 -14.96 2.70 -4.72
N ARG A 108 -14.83 2.79 -3.40
CA ARG A 108 -15.53 3.81 -2.59
C ARG A 108 -15.07 5.24 -2.92
N GLY A 109 -13.76 5.43 -3.16
CA GLY A 109 -13.21 6.73 -3.55
C GLY A 109 -13.72 7.22 -4.92
N MET A 110 -13.86 6.31 -5.88
CA MET A 110 -14.43 6.63 -7.20
C MET A 110 -15.92 6.99 -7.13
N LEU A 111 -16.71 6.26 -6.35
CA LEU A 111 -18.14 6.50 -6.21
C LEU A 111 -18.45 7.82 -5.47
N ALA A 112 -17.66 8.20 -4.47
CA ALA A 112 -17.81 9.47 -3.76
C ALA A 112 -17.61 10.71 -4.67
N GLY A 113 -16.81 10.58 -5.74
CA GLY A 113 -16.67 11.61 -6.78
C GLY A 113 -17.83 11.64 -7.77
N SER A 114 -18.57 10.55 -7.93
CA SER A 114 -19.65 10.41 -8.92
C SER A 114 -21.00 10.96 -8.47
N VAL A 115 -21.19 11.24 -7.17
CA VAL A 115 -22.45 11.79 -6.62
C VAL A 115 -22.52 13.33 -6.69
N LYS A 116 -21.47 13.99 -7.19
CA LYS A 116 -21.45 15.45 -7.45
C LYS A 116 -21.70 15.81 -8.93
N GLY A 117 -22.20 14.86 -9.73
CA GLY A 117 -22.68 15.08 -11.10
C GLY A 117 -24.19 15.16 -11.16
#